data_AF-A0AAW9SBM7-F1
#
_entry.id   AF-A0AAW9SBM7-F1
#
_cell.length_a   1.000
_cell.length_b   1.000
_cell.length_c   1.000
_cell.angle_alpha   90.00
_cell.angle_beta   90.00
_cell.angle_gamma   90.00
#
_symmetry.space_group_name_H-M   'P 1'
#
loop_
_entity.id
_entity.type
_entity.pdbx_description
1 polymer ?
#
loop_
_entity_poly.entity_id
_entity_poly.type
_entity_poly.pdbx_seq_one_letter_code
_entity_poly.pdbx_strand_id
1 'polypeptide(L)'
;MTYIHLALDRHQVIYAEGLASESFFVGDEGLAALTPPARDSLFAAMPHLRGDVSAYGGTARLCLKRHEVQALTGQGPMALRRVA
;
A
#
# COMPACT_ATOMS: atom_id res chain seq x y z
N MET A 1 -11.32 8.93 20.05
CA MET A 1 -10.32 8.88 18.96
C MET A 1 -11.01 8.30 17.73
N THR A 2 -10.71 8.82 16.53
CA THR A 2 -11.31 8.37 15.27
C THR A 2 -10.21 7.98 14.30
N TYR A 3 -10.33 6.81 13.67
CA TYR A 3 -9.39 6.31 12.68
C TYR A 3 -9.99 6.45 11.28
N ILE A 4 -9.23 7.01 10.34
CA ILE A 4 -9.71 7.32 8.99
C ILE A 4 -8.71 6.74 7.98
N HIS A 5 -9.22 6.00 6.99
CA HIS A 5 -8.46 5.60 5.81
C HIS A 5 -8.55 6.71 4.75
N LEU A 6 -7.42 7.33 4.39
CA LEU A 6 -7.36 8.37 3.37
C LEU A 6 -6.92 7.76 2.03
N ALA A 7 -7.87 7.35 1.19
CA ALA A 7 -7.61 6.92 -0.19
C ALA A 7 -7.79 8.10 -1.16
N LEU A 8 -6.95 8.16 -2.19
CA LEU A 8 -6.99 9.17 -3.26
C LEU A 8 -7.16 8.46 -4.62
N ASP A 9 -7.33 9.18 -5.72
CA ASP A 9 -7.49 8.58 -7.07
C ASP A 9 -6.35 7.63 -7.47
N ARG A 10 -5.16 7.86 -6.88
CA ARG A 10 -3.99 7.00 -6.95
C ARG A 10 -3.22 7.09 -5.66
N HIS A 11 -2.40 6.09 -5.37
CA HIS A 11 -1.52 6.12 -4.21
C HIS A 11 -0.47 7.24 -4.31
N GLN A 12 -0.37 8.07 -3.26
CA GLN A 12 0.49 9.25 -3.22
C GLN A 12 1.24 9.38 -1.89
N VAL A 13 2.39 10.05 -1.95
CA VAL A 13 3.04 10.62 -0.76
C VAL A 13 2.36 11.97 -0.48
N ILE A 14 1.87 12.14 0.73
CA ILE A 14 1.30 13.38 1.26
C ILE A 14 2.22 13.94 2.35
N TYR A 15 2.05 15.21 2.70
CA TYR A 15 2.82 15.85 3.74
C TYR A 15 1.90 16.32 4.86
N ALA A 16 2.24 15.95 6.09
CA ALA A 16 1.59 16.41 7.31
C ALA A 16 2.66 17.00 8.23
N GLU A 17 2.54 18.28 8.59
CA GLU A 17 3.55 18.98 9.40
C GLU A 17 4.99 18.85 8.86
N GLY A 18 5.13 18.89 7.53
CA GLY A 18 6.42 18.75 6.84
C GLY A 18 6.97 17.31 6.76
N LEU A 19 6.29 16.33 7.37
CA LEU A 19 6.69 14.93 7.33
C LEU A 19 5.98 14.19 6.18
N ALA A 20 6.77 13.46 5.39
CA ALA A 20 6.25 12.60 4.35
C ALA A 20 5.48 11.42 4.96
N SER A 21 4.23 11.23 4.51
CA SER A 21 3.34 10.12 4.84
C SER A 21 2.74 9.57 3.55
N GLU A 22 2.13 8.38 3.59
CA GLU A 22 1.49 7.79 2.42
C GLU A 22 -0.03 7.76 2.59
N SER A 23 -0.76 8.03 1.50
CA SER A 23 -2.19 7.73 1.41
C SER A 23 -2.42 6.23 1.56
N PHE A 24 -3.66 5.81 1.83
CA PHE A 24 -4.00 4.40 1.86
C PHE A 24 -3.81 3.72 0.50
N PHE A 25 -3.01 2.65 0.45
CA PHE A 25 -2.84 1.81 -0.73
C PHE A 25 -3.91 0.71 -0.77
N VAL A 26 -4.79 0.79 -1.76
CA VAL A 26 -5.83 -0.24 -1.98
C VAL A 26 -5.22 -1.38 -2.80
N GLY A 27 -4.29 -2.11 -2.18
CA GLY A 27 -3.83 -3.42 -2.67
C GLY A 27 -4.54 -4.56 -1.94
N ASP A 28 -4.20 -5.81 -2.27
CA ASP A 28 -4.83 -7.00 -1.66
C ASP A 28 -4.75 -6.98 -0.12
N GLU A 29 -3.57 -6.70 0.43
CA GLU A 29 -3.35 -6.62 1.89
C GLU A 29 -4.10 -5.45 2.53
N GLY A 30 -4.09 -4.27 1.88
CA GLY A 30 -4.82 -3.10 2.35
C GLY A 30 -6.32 -3.38 2.41
N LEU A 31 -6.87 -3.98 1.36
CA LEU A 31 -8.27 -4.36 1.28
C LEU A 31 -8.64 -5.43 2.33
N ALA A 32 -7.76 -6.41 2.56
CA ALA A 32 -7.96 -7.44 3.59
C ALA A 32 -7.96 -6.86 5.02
N ALA A 33 -7.22 -5.76 5.24
CA ALA A 33 -7.16 -5.07 6.53
C ALA A 33 -8.40 -4.21 6.83
N LEU A 34 -9.24 -3.91 5.83
CA LEU A 34 -10.46 -3.12 6.05
C LEU A 34 -11.55 -3.93 6.76
N THR A 35 -12.24 -3.26 7.68
CA THR A 35 -13.50 -3.79 8.22
C THR A 35 -14.56 -3.87 7.12
N PRO A 36 -15.57 -4.75 7.23
CA PRO A 36 -16.62 -4.85 6.21
C PRO A 36 -17.29 -3.49 5.90
N PRO A 37 -17.66 -2.65 6.89
CA PRO A 37 -18.24 -1.33 6.60
C PRO A 37 -17.27 -0.38 5.89
N ALA A 38 -15.97 -0.39 6.24
CA ALA A 38 -14.96 0.44 5.59
C ALA A 38 -14.74 0.01 4.13
N ARG A 39 -14.77 -1.30 3.88
CA ARG A 39 -14.67 -1.87 2.53
C ARG A 39 -15.89 -1.52 1.66
N ASP A 40 -17.10 -1.54 2.23
CA ASP A 40 -18.31 -1.12 1.51
C ASP A 40 -18.28 0.38 1.19
N SER A 41 -17.83 1.21 2.13
CA SER A 41 -17.62 2.64 1.90
C SER A 41 -16.59 2.91 0.79
N LEU A 42 -15.48 2.17 0.80
CA LEU A 42 -14.47 2.23 -0.26
C LEU A 42 -15.07 1.91 -1.63
N PHE A 43 -15.83 0.81 -1.76
CA PHE A 43 -16.43 0.44 -3.05
C PHE A 43 -17.59 1.35 -3.46
N ALA A 44 -18.25 2.02 -2.53
CA ALA A 44 -19.20 3.08 -2.87
C ALA A 44 -18.49 4.31 -3.47
N ALA A 45 -17.32 4.67 -2.93
CA ALA A 45 -16.51 5.80 -3.43
C ALA A 45 -15.72 5.45 -4.70
N MET A 46 -15.25 4.21 -4.85
CA MET A 46 -14.43 3.71 -5.96
C MET A 46 -15.02 2.43 -6.56
N PRO A 47 -16.16 2.50 -7.27
CA PRO A 47 -16.89 1.29 -7.71
C PRO A 47 -16.11 0.38 -8.65
N HIS A 48 -15.21 0.96 -9.45
CA HIS A 48 -14.38 0.24 -10.41
C HIS A 48 -13.43 -0.78 -9.74
N LEU A 49 -13.14 -0.64 -8.44
CA LEU A 49 -12.26 -1.55 -7.70
C LEU A 49 -12.94 -2.85 -7.23
N ARG A 50 -14.28 -2.95 -7.29
CA ARG A 50 -15.03 -4.09 -6.71
C ARG A 50 -14.80 -5.42 -7.46
N GLY A 51 -14.44 -5.35 -8.74
CA GLY A 51 -14.12 -6.51 -9.57
C GLY A 51 -12.63 -6.67 -9.86
N ASP A 52 -11.87 -5.59 -9.79
CA ASP A 52 -10.43 -5.58 -10.06
C ASP A 52 -9.75 -4.52 -9.21
N VAL A 53 -9.10 -4.95 -8.13
CA VAL A 53 -8.35 -4.07 -7.21
C VAL A 53 -7.08 -3.54 -7.88
N SER A 54 -6.53 -4.27 -8.86
CA SER A 54 -5.32 -3.84 -9.57
C SER A 54 -5.53 -2.56 -10.37
N ALA A 55 -6.78 -2.22 -10.68
CA ALA A 55 -7.17 -0.96 -11.31
C ALA A 55 -6.84 0.28 -10.46
N TYR A 56 -6.57 0.13 -9.15
CA TYR A 56 -6.09 1.23 -8.30
C TYR A 56 -4.66 1.69 -8.68
N GLY A 57 -3.91 0.84 -9.39
CA GLY A 57 -2.56 1.12 -9.86
C GLY A 57 -1.47 0.77 -8.85
N GLY A 58 -0.26 1.26 -9.13
CA GLY A 58 0.93 0.95 -8.33
C GLY A 58 1.09 1.81 -7.08
N THR A 59 2.06 1.42 -6.24
CA THR A 59 2.51 2.20 -5.10
C THR A 59 3.11 3.55 -5.53
N ALA A 60 3.18 4.50 -4.60
CA ALA A 60 3.64 5.86 -4.86
C ALA A 60 5.15 5.88 -5.08
N ARG A 61 5.85 4.98 -4.39
CA ARG A 61 7.28 4.72 -4.51
C ARG A 61 7.48 3.34 -5.08
N LEU A 62 8.60 3.17 -5.79
CA LEU A 62 9.00 1.87 -6.33
C LEU A 62 9.30 0.90 -5.17
N CYS A 63 8.56 -0.21 -5.12
CA CYS A 63 8.84 -1.32 -4.22
C CYS A 63 9.70 -2.34 -4.97
N LEU A 64 10.99 -2.37 -4.66
CA LEU A 64 11.92 -3.31 -5.27
C LEU A 64 11.65 -4.73 -4.80
N LYS A 65 11.65 -5.68 -5.75
CA LYS A 65 11.66 -7.11 -5.49
C LYS A 65 13.00 -7.50 -4.89
N ARG A 66 13.02 -8.62 -4.16
CA ARG A 66 14.23 -9.17 -3.51
C ARG A 66 15.45 -9.19 -4.44
N HIS A 67 15.30 -9.69 -5.66
CA HIS A 67 16.41 -9.78 -6.60
C HIS A 67 16.86 -8.42 -7.14
N GLU A 68 15.97 -7.44 -7.25
CA GLU A 68 16.32 -6.06 -7.66
C GLU A 68 17.13 -5.37 -6.56
N VAL A 69 16.78 -5.59 -5.29
CA VAL A 69 17.58 -5.11 -4.14
C VAL A 69 18.95 -5.77 -4.12
N GLN A 70 19.06 -7.07 -4.40
CA GLN A 70 20.35 -7.78 -4.46
C GLN A 70 21.23 -7.23 -5.58
N ALA A 71 20.66 -7.03 -6.77
CA ALA A 71 21.35 -6.43 -7.91
C ALA A 71 21.82 -5.00 -7.60
N LEU A 72 20.99 -4.19 -6.93
CA LEU A 72 21.30 -2.80 -6.59
C LEU A 72 22.36 -2.67 -5.49
N THR A 73 22.33 -3.54 -4.48
CA THR A 73 23.22 -3.45 -3.30
C THR A 73 24.50 -4.27 -3.45
N GLY A 74 24.58 -5.16 -4.45
CA GLY A 74 25.68 -6.11 -4.61
C GLY A 74 25.74 -7.18 -3.51
N GLN A 75 24.72 -7.27 -2.65
CA GLN A 75 24.65 -8.25 -1.59
C GLN A 75 23.98 -9.53 -2.09
N GLY A 76 24.65 -10.66 -1.87
CA GLY A 76 24.05 -11.99 -2.02
C GLY A 76 22.86 -12.19 -1.07
N PRO A 77 22.11 -13.30 -1.18
CA PRO A 77 20.92 -13.52 -0.37
C PRO A 77 21.23 -13.39 1.14
N MET A 78 20.72 -12.32 1.76
CA MET A 78 20.82 -12.10 3.19
C MET A 78 19.99 -13.18 3.90
N ALA A 79 20.67 -14.10 4.60
CA ALA A 79 20.02 -15.10 5.42
C ALA A 79 19.16 -14.38 6.47
N LEU A 80 17.84 -14.54 6.39
CA LEU A 80 16.91 -14.05 7.41
C LEU A 80 17.26 -14.72 8.73
N ARG A 81 17.97 -14.00 9.61
CA ARG A 81 18.09 -14.39 11.01
C ARG A 81 16.67 -14.39 11.58
N ARG A 82 16.12 -15.58 11.83
CA ARG A 82 14.91 -15.73 12.63
C ARG A 82 15.21 -15.09 13.99
N VAL A 83 14.53 -13.99 14.28
CA VAL A 83 14.40 -13.50 15.65
C VAL A 83 13.48 -14.50 16.33
N ALA A 84 14.03 -15.22 17.31
CA ALA A 84 13.29 -16.11 18.20
C ALA A 84 12.56 -15.29 19.27
#